data_AF-A0AAV5CM88-F1
#
_entry.id   AF-A0AAV5CM88-F1
#
_cell.length_a   1.000
_cell.length_b   1.000
_cell.length_c   1.000
_cell.angle_alpha   90.00
_cell.angle_beta   90.00
_cell.angle_gamma   90.00
#
_symmetry.space_group_name_H-M   'P 1'
#
loop_
_entity.id
_entity.type
_entity.pdbx_description
1 polymer ?
#
loop_
_entity_poly.entity_id
_entity_poly.type
_entity_poly.pdbx_seq_one_letter_code
_entity_poly.pdbx_strand_id
1 'polypeptide(L)'
;MAVATPRRVGGVVEAASDPSLSALTEARLPRVTRVKNKSPAEVQITAEQIIREARERREPEHPRGPARKIAGADELAEYRLGERKKFEDAVRRAASCGSPSAWVRYAEWEERQGDLHRARSVYERALSSSAAAQRGHTLWVRYAEFEMRSRCVSHARNVWNRAVALLPRVDQLWLKYVHMEETLGAVANARQVFDRWMAWRPGAAGWSTYAKFELRYGEVDHARAVYERFVTEHPHPEAFIRYAKFEAKRGEVERARGGRSRGRR
;
A
#
# COMPACT_ATOMS: atom_id res chain seq x y z
N MET A 1 -35.64 88.59 17.03
CA MET A 1 -34.70 88.86 15.92
C MET A 1 -34.94 87.78 14.87
N ALA A 2 -35.77 88.08 13.86
CA ALA A 2 -35.39 88.44 12.49
C ALA A 2 -34.74 87.27 11.72
N VAL A 3 -35.08 86.88 10.50
CA VAL A 3 -36.12 87.16 9.48
C VAL A 3 -35.85 86.16 8.33
N ALA A 4 -36.88 85.83 7.54
CA ALA A 4 -36.85 85.34 6.15
C ALA A 4 -36.48 83.87 5.82
N THR A 5 -37.52 83.12 5.42
CA THR A 5 -37.57 82.29 4.19
C THR A 5 -37.53 83.20 2.93
N PRO A 6 -37.24 82.76 1.67
CA PRO A 6 -37.65 81.48 1.06
C PRO A 6 -36.75 80.85 -0.05
N ARG A 7 -37.21 79.68 -0.55
CA ARG A 7 -36.80 78.94 -1.76
C ARG A 7 -36.65 79.81 -3.03
N ARG A 8 -35.67 79.48 -3.89
CA ARG A 8 -35.85 79.52 -5.35
C ARG A 8 -34.92 78.55 -6.10
N VAL A 9 -35.51 77.93 -7.12
CA VAL A 9 -34.97 77.00 -8.11
C VAL A 9 -34.03 77.74 -9.08
N GLY A 10 -32.94 77.11 -9.49
CA GLY A 10 -32.09 77.60 -10.59
C GLY A 10 -31.05 76.56 -10.98
N GLY A 11 -31.17 76.02 -12.20
CA GLY A 11 -30.33 74.95 -12.73
C GLY A 11 -28.84 75.32 -12.79
N VAL A 12 -28.01 74.30 -12.62
CA VAL A 12 -26.60 74.37 -13.00
C VAL A 12 -26.47 73.58 -14.29
N VAL A 13 -26.31 74.34 -15.35
CA VAL A 13 -25.84 73.92 -16.67
C VAL A 13 -24.62 73.01 -16.56
N GLU A 14 -24.71 71.89 -17.26
CA GLU A 14 -23.65 70.95 -17.57
C GLU A 14 -22.54 71.71 -18.34
N ALA A 15 -21.49 72.13 -17.64
CA ALA A 15 -20.28 72.66 -18.24
C ALA A 15 -19.34 71.49 -18.50
N ALA A 16 -19.17 71.14 -19.77
CA ALA A 16 -18.21 70.17 -20.25
C ALA A 16 -16.81 70.47 -19.66
N SER A 17 -16.31 69.57 -18.82
CA SER A 17 -14.92 69.57 -18.42
C SER A 17 -14.09 69.02 -19.58
N ASP A 18 -13.45 69.92 -20.32
CA ASP A 18 -12.48 69.58 -21.36
C ASP A 18 -11.48 68.53 -20.85
N PRO A 19 -11.28 67.39 -21.55
CA PRO A 19 -10.45 66.28 -21.09
C PRO A 19 -8.94 66.56 -21.20
N SER A 20 -8.51 67.81 -21.37
CA SER A 20 -7.12 68.17 -21.67
C SER A 20 -6.35 68.85 -20.52
N LEU A 21 -6.95 69.03 -19.34
CA LEU A 21 -6.30 69.69 -18.19
C LEU A 21 -6.16 68.84 -16.92
N SER A 22 -6.45 67.54 -16.96
CA SER A 22 -6.11 66.60 -15.88
C SER A 22 -4.75 65.91 -16.08
N ALA A 23 -4.01 66.26 -17.14
CA ALA A 23 -2.77 65.59 -17.53
C ALA A 23 -1.49 66.22 -16.97
N LEU A 24 -1.57 67.26 -16.13
CA LEU A 24 -0.40 67.98 -15.62
C LEU A 24 -0.55 68.32 -14.15
N THR A 25 -0.42 67.33 -13.25
CA THR A 25 0.22 67.46 -11.91
C THR A 25 0.07 66.19 -11.07
N GLU A 26 0.70 65.10 -11.49
CA GLU A 26 1.35 64.21 -10.53
C GLU A 26 2.84 64.21 -10.85
N ALA A 27 3.51 65.31 -10.46
CA ALA A 27 4.95 65.29 -10.34
C ALA A 27 5.31 64.20 -9.32
N ARG A 28 5.75 63.04 -9.84
CA ARG A 28 6.18 61.90 -9.03
C ARG A 28 7.38 62.36 -8.21
N LEU A 29 7.11 62.83 -6.99
CA LEU A 29 8.13 63.31 -6.05
C LEU A 29 9.25 62.25 -5.99
N PRO A 30 10.52 62.65 -6.08
CA PRO A 30 11.62 61.70 -6.04
C PRO A 30 11.51 60.90 -4.74
N ARG A 31 11.51 59.57 -4.85
CA ARG A 31 11.48 58.70 -3.67
C ARG A 31 12.63 59.12 -2.75
N VAL A 32 12.30 59.67 -1.59
CA VAL A 32 13.28 60.08 -0.59
C VAL A 32 14.19 58.89 -0.33
N THR A 33 15.45 58.99 -0.72
CA THR A 33 16.42 57.92 -0.53
C THR A 33 16.75 57.84 0.95
N ARG A 34 16.05 56.96 1.66
CA ARG A 34 16.29 56.71 3.07
C ARG A 34 17.75 56.31 3.26
N VAL A 35 18.54 57.17 3.92
CA VAL A 35 19.95 56.90 4.25
C VAL A 35 19.99 55.61 5.07
N LYS A 36 20.57 54.54 4.50
CA LYS A 36 20.65 53.25 5.16
C LYS A 36 21.76 53.31 6.19
N ASN A 37 21.45 53.00 7.43
CA ASN A 37 22.46 52.84 8.46
C ASN A 37 23.32 51.61 8.11
N LYS A 38 24.64 51.80 8.01
CA LYS A 38 25.62 50.76 7.70
C LYS A 38 26.36 50.26 8.95
N SER A 39 25.93 50.69 10.14
CA SER A 39 26.42 50.12 11.39
C SER A 39 26.21 48.60 11.39
N PRO A 40 27.16 47.82 11.92
CA PRO A 40 27.01 46.37 12.02
C PRO A 40 25.73 46.03 12.80
N ALA A 41 24.91 45.12 12.26
CA ALA A 41 23.70 44.66 12.93
C ALA A 41 24.07 43.84 14.17
N GLU A 42 23.40 44.08 15.29
CA GLU A 42 23.63 43.35 16.55
C GLU A 42 23.29 41.86 16.42
N VAL A 43 22.28 41.52 15.61
CA VAL A 43 21.89 40.14 15.31
C VAL A 43 22.18 39.84 13.85
N GLN A 44 23.07 38.87 13.63
CA GLN A 44 23.39 38.37 12.30
C GLN A 44 22.34 37.32 11.89
N ILE A 45 21.81 37.44 10.68
CA ILE A 45 20.83 36.49 10.15
C ILE A 45 21.55 35.15 9.92
N THR A 46 21.15 34.12 10.65
CA THR A 46 21.72 32.78 10.52
C THR A 46 20.97 31.96 9.47
N ALA A 47 21.63 30.96 8.88
CA ALA A 47 21.00 30.04 7.93
C ALA A 47 19.80 29.30 8.55
N GLU A 48 19.88 28.96 9.85
CA GLU A 48 18.79 28.33 10.60
C GLU A 48 17.56 29.23 10.71
N GLN A 49 17.76 30.53 10.92
CA GLN A 49 16.67 31.50 11.01
C GLN A 49 15.90 31.58 9.68
N ILE A 50 16.62 31.62 8.55
CA ILE A 50 16.03 31.65 7.21
C ILE A 50 15.24 30.37 6.94
N ILE A 51 15.79 29.20 7.28
CA ILE A 51 15.13 27.91 7.05
C ILE A 51 13.89 27.78 7.94
N ARG A 52 13.94 28.23 9.20
CA ARG A 52 12.80 28.23 10.11
C ARG A 52 11.68 29.13 9.61
N GLU A 53 12.00 30.36 9.23
CA GLU A 53 11.03 31.33 8.71
C GLU A 53 10.43 30.88 7.36
N ALA A 54 11.24 30.27 6.49
CA ALA A 54 10.76 29.67 5.24
C ALA A 54 9.80 28.49 5.49
N ARG A 55 10.07 27.67 6.53
CA ARG A 55 9.17 26.58 6.91
C ARG A 55 7.87 27.08 7.53
N GLU A 56 7.93 28.12 8.35
CA GLU A 56 6.74 28.73 8.98
C GLU A 56 5.84 29.44 7.97
N ARG A 57 6.45 30.06 6.95
CA ARG A 57 5.74 30.71 5.84
C ARG A 57 5.32 29.76 4.73
N ARG A 58 5.78 28.51 4.77
CA ARG A 58 5.34 27.49 3.81
C ARG A 58 3.87 27.23 4.06
N GLU A 59 3.02 27.87 3.25
CA GLU A 59 1.62 27.48 3.14
C GLU A 59 1.56 25.96 2.96
N PRO A 60 0.58 25.27 3.58
CA PRO A 60 0.42 23.86 3.32
C PRO A 60 0.28 23.68 1.81
N GLU A 61 1.24 22.98 1.22
CA GLU A 61 1.37 22.77 -0.23
C GLU A 61 0.06 22.27 -0.86
N HIS A 62 -0.81 21.66 -0.05
CA HIS A 62 -2.20 21.38 -0.36
C HIS A 62 -3.09 21.80 0.83
N PRO A 63 -3.79 22.94 0.77
CA PRO A 63 -4.83 23.26 1.72
C PRO A 63 -5.88 22.14 1.68
N ARG A 64 -6.19 21.53 2.83
CA ARG A 64 -7.30 20.57 2.90
C ARG A 64 -8.58 21.32 2.56
N GLY A 65 -9.26 20.92 1.48
CA GLY A 65 -10.53 21.52 1.08
C GLY A 65 -11.58 21.43 2.19
N PRO A 66 -12.65 22.25 2.13
CA PRO A 66 -13.69 22.27 3.16
C PRO A 66 -14.33 20.87 3.29
N ALA A 67 -14.55 20.44 4.54
CA ALA A 67 -15.17 19.14 4.82
C ALA A 67 -16.64 19.14 4.36
N ARG A 68 -16.90 18.60 3.18
CA ARG A 68 -18.26 18.43 2.65
C ARG A 68 -18.93 17.23 3.33
N LYS A 69 -20.02 17.48 4.08
CA LYS A 69 -20.88 16.42 4.60
C LYS A 69 -21.76 15.91 3.45
N ILE A 70 -21.80 14.60 3.25
CA ILE A 70 -22.64 13.96 2.24
C ILE A 70 -23.98 13.66 2.92
N ALA A 71 -25.07 14.26 2.44
CA ALA A 71 -26.39 14.12 3.06
C ALA A 71 -27.29 13.14 2.31
N GLY A 72 -27.17 13.07 0.97
CA GLY A 72 -28.03 12.25 0.11
C GLY A 72 -27.35 11.02 -0.51
N ALA A 73 -28.17 10.05 -0.93
CA ALA A 73 -27.72 8.87 -1.68
C ALA A 73 -27.17 9.25 -3.08
N ASP A 74 -27.79 10.23 -3.74
CA ASP A 74 -27.33 10.75 -5.03
C ASP A 74 -25.98 11.47 -4.90
N GLU A 75 -25.81 12.28 -3.84
CA GLU A 75 -24.54 12.93 -3.54
C GLU A 75 -23.43 11.92 -3.22
N LEU A 76 -23.77 10.82 -2.53
CA LEU A 76 -22.83 9.71 -2.28
C LEU A 76 -22.43 9.01 -3.59
N ALA A 77 -23.37 8.84 -4.52
CA ALA A 77 -23.10 8.26 -5.83
C ALA A 77 -22.18 9.16 -6.68
N GLU A 78 -22.41 10.47 -6.69
CA GLU A 78 -21.52 11.44 -7.35
C GLU A 78 -20.12 11.44 -6.73
N TYR A 79 -20.03 11.42 -5.40
CA TYR A 79 -18.77 11.31 -4.68
C TYR A 79 -18.02 10.02 -5.07
N ARG A 80 -18.71 8.88 -5.08
CA ARG A 80 -18.16 7.59 -5.50
C ARG A 80 -17.68 7.64 -6.95
N LEU A 81 -18.42 8.26 -7.86
CA LEU A 81 -18.02 8.38 -9.26
C LEU A 81 -16.78 9.26 -9.43
N GLY A 82 -16.73 10.39 -8.72
CA GLY A 82 -15.58 11.29 -8.73
C GLY A 82 -14.31 10.64 -8.18
N GLU A 83 -14.41 9.93 -7.06
CA GLU A 83 -13.28 9.19 -6.49
C GLU A 83 -12.86 8.02 -7.39
N ARG A 84 -13.81 7.26 -7.94
CA ARG A 84 -13.51 6.20 -8.93
C ARG A 84 -12.74 6.74 -10.12
N LYS A 85 -13.13 7.88 -10.67
CA LYS A 85 -12.41 8.52 -11.78
C LYS A 85 -10.96 8.83 -11.38
N LYS A 86 -10.72 9.38 -10.20
CA LYS A 86 -9.36 9.66 -9.69
C LYS A 86 -8.53 8.38 -9.57
N PHE A 87 -9.12 7.30 -9.06
CA PHE A 87 -8.45 6.01 -8.94
C PHE A 87 -8.17 5.37 -10.30
N GLU A 88 -9.13 5.40 -11.24
CA GLU A 88 -8.94 4.88 -12.60
C GLU A 88 -7.85 5.68 -13.35
N ASP A 89 -7.81 7.00 -13.20
CA ASP A 89 -6.75 7.83 -13.77
C ASP A 89 -5.39 7.56 -13.10
N ALA A 90 -5.37 7.33 -11.78
CA ALA A 90 -4.17 6.93 -11.06
C ALA A 90 -3.66 5.55 -11.50
N VAL A 91 -4.56 4.59 -11.70
CA VAL A 91 -4.26 3.25 -12.20
C VAL A 91 -3.77 3.31 -13.64
N ARG A 92 -4.39 4.13 -14.50
CA ARG A 92 -3.93 4.33 -15.89
C ARG A 92 -2.51 4.92 -15.93
N ARG A 93 -2.22 5.92 -15.08
CA ARG A 93 -0.86 6.45 -14.92
C ARG A 93 0.10 5.43 -14.31
N ALA A 94 -0.37 4.58 -13.41
CA ALA A 94 0.46 3.56 -12.77
C ALA A 94 0.69 2.33 -13.64
N ALA A 95 -0.16 2.09 -14.65
CA ALA A 95 -0.02 0.98 -15.58
C ALA A 95 1.27 1.08 -16.40
N SER A 96 1.73 2.31 -16.70
CA SER A 96 3.01 2.53 -17.35
C SER A 96 4.23 2.29 -16.45
N CYS A 97 4.07 2.44 -15.12
CA CYS A 97 5.16 2.21 -14.15
C CYS A 97 5.08 0.86 -13.42
N GLY A 98 4.04 0.06 -13.67
CA GLY A 98 3.87 -1.28 -13.11
C GLY A 98 3.69 -1.32 -11.59
N SER A 99 3.30 -0.22 -10.94
CA SER A 99 3.17 -0.17 -9.47
C SER A 99 1.90 -0.90 -8.99
N PRO A 100 2.00 -1.99 -8.21
CA PRO A 100 0.83 -2.69 -7.66
C PRO A 100 0.08 -1.87 -6.60
N SER A 101 0.76 -0.87 -6.02
CA SER A 101 0.24 -0.07 -4.91
C SER A 101 -1.01 0.74 -5.29
N ALA A 102 -1.09 1.24 -6.53
CA ALA A 102 -2.25 1.99 -7.01
C ALA A 102 -3.51 1.11 -7.06
N TRP A 103 -3.35 -0.12 -7.57
CA TRP A 103 -4.41 -1.11 -7.61
C TRP A 103 -4.88 -1.54 -6.23
N VAL A 104 -3.93 -1.79 -5.30
CA VAL A 104 -4.26 -2.16 -3.92
C VAL A 104 -5.03 -1.05 -3.22
N ARG A 105 -4.61 0.22 -3.36
CA ARG A 105 -5.32 1.37 -2.77
C ARG A 105 -6.73 1.53 -3.34
N TYR A 106 -6.93 1.28 -4.63
CA TYR A 106 -8.25 1.33 -5.24
C TYR A 106 -9.16 0.23 -4.71
N ALA A 107 -8.65 -1.01 -4.62
CA ALA A 107 -9.42 -2.13 -4.08
C ALA A 107 -9.75 -1.95 -2.59
N GLU A 108 -8.82 -1.45 -1.78
CA GLU A 108 -9.08 -1.11 -0.36
C GLU A 108 -10.13 -0.01 -0.22
N TRP A 109 -10.20 0.94 -1.16
CA TRP A 109 -11.25 1.96 -1.16
C TRP A 109 -12.62 1.38 -1.52
N GLU A 110 -12.72 0.52 -2.54
CA GLU A 110 -13.96 -0.19 -2.87
C GLU A 110 -14.42 -1.12 -1.73
N GLU A 111 -13.48 -1.75 -1.01
CA GLU A 111 -13.77 -2.52 0.21
C GLU A 111 -14.40 -1.64 1.30
N ARG A 112 -13.86 -0.42 1.52
CA ARG A 112 -14.46 0.55 2.47
C ARG A 112 -15.84 1.03 2.03
N GLN A 113 -16.16 1.00 0.74
CA GLN A 113 -17.50 1.29 0.23
C GLN A 113 -18.48 0.13 0.44
N GLY A 114 -17.99 -1.08 0.72
CA GLY A 114 -18.77 -2.31 0.84
C GLY A 114 -19.03 -3.05 -0.48
N ASP A 115 -18.53 -2.52 -1.60
CA ASP A 115 -18.75 -3.08 -2.94
C ASP A 115 -17.75 -4.22 -3.25
N LEU A 116 -17.92 -5.37 -2.59
CA LEU A 116 -17.00 -6.52 -2.70
C LEU A 116 -16.84 -7.04 -4.14
N HIS A 117 -17.92 -7.05 -4.92
CA HIS A 117 -17.89 -7.51 -6.31
C HIS A 117 -16.99 -6.62 -7.19
N ARG A 118 -17.04 -5.30 -6.99
CA ARG A 118 -16.18 -4.37 -7.72
C ARG A 118 -14.73 -4.50 -7.26
N ALA A 119 -14.48 -4.62 -5.96
CA ALA A 119 -13.13 -4.87 -5.44
C ALA A 119 -12.49 -6.12 -6.09
N ARG A 120 -13.25 -7.22 -6.25
CA ARG A 120 -12.81 -8.41 -7.00
C ARG A 120 -12.47 -8.10 -8.45
N SER A 121 -13.35 -7.38 -9.15
CA SER A 121 -13.10 -6.97 -10.54
C SER A 121 -11.82 -6.12 -10.67
N VAL A 122 -11.57 -5.22 -9.71
CA VAL A 122 -10.34 -4.43 -9.67
C VAL A 122 -9.11 -5.33 -9.47
N TYR A 123 -9.16 -6.30 -8.57
CA TYR A 123 -8.06 -7.26 -8.38
C TYR A 123 -7.81 -8.14 -9.63
N GLU A 124 -8.86 -8.68 -10.27
CA GLU A 124 -8.72 -9.48 -11.49
C GLU A 124 -8.20 -8.64 -12.67
N ARG A 125 -8.62 -7.38 -12.78
CA ARG A 125 -8.05 -6.41 -13.74
C ARG A 125 -6.59 -6.12 -13.42
N ALA A 126 -6.23 -5.95 -12.15
CA ALA A 126 -4.85 -5.73 -11.74
C ALA A 126 -3.96 -6.93 -12.10
N LEU A 127 -4.45 -8.16 -11.87
CA LEU A 127 -3.77 -9.40 -12.24
C LEU A 127 -3.59 -9.50 -13.76
N SER A 128 -4.64 -9.22 -14.54
CA SER A 128 -4.61 -9.25 -16.01
C SER A 128 -3.74 -8.15 -16.63
N SER A 129 -3.82 -6.93 -16.10
CA SER A 129 -3.09 -5.76 -16.59
C SER A 129 -1.61 -5.83 -16.26
N SER A 130 -1.25 -6.54 -15.19
CA SER A 130 0.15 -6.78 -14.89
C SER A 130 0.70 -7.80 -15.90
N ALA A 131 1.35 -7.32 -16.98
CA ALA A 131 2.29 -8.15 -17.75
C ALA A 131 3.42 -8.71 -16.86
N ALA A 132 3.54 -8.16 -15.64
CA ALA A 132 4.33 -8.63 -14.51
C ALA A 132 3.55 -9.52 -13.50
N ALA A 133 2.42 -10.14 -13.88
CA ALA A 133 1.67 -11.09 -13.04
C ALA A 133 2.55 -12.23 -12.50
N GLN A 134 3.67 -12.50 -13.19
CA GLN A 134 4.71 -13.44 -12.77
C GLN A 134 5.62 -12.92 -11.64
N ARG A 135 5.66 -11.60 -11.39
CA ARG A 135 6.53 -10.95 -10.40
C ARG A 135 5.76 -10.39 -9.19
N GLY A 136 4.48 -10.09 -9.35
CA GLY A 136 3.64 -9.48 -8.31
C GLY A 136 3.05 -10.46 -7.29
N HIS A 137 3.86 -11.29 -6.62
CA HIS A 137 3.36 -12.16 -5.53
C HIS A 137 2.59 -11.37 -4.46
N THR A 138 2.97 -10.10 -4.24
CA THR A 138 2.31 -9.17 -3.33
C THR A 138 0.83 -8.96 -3.67
N LEU A 139 0.47 -8.91 -4.96
CA LEU A 139 -0.92 -8.67 -5.36
C LEU A 139 -1.81 -9.88 -5.03
N TRP A 140 -1.30 -11.09 -5.25
CA TRP A 140 -1.97 -12.33 -4.86
C TRP A 140 -2.20 -12.40 -3.35
N VAL A 141 -1.17 -12.06 -2.57
CA VAL A 141 -1.28 -11.99 -1.10
C VAL A 141 -2.36 -10.98 -0.69
N ARG A 142 -2.35 -9.77 -1.26
CA ARG A 142 -3.36 -8.74 -0.96
C ARG A 142 -4.77 -9.15 -1.35
N TYR A 143 -4.94 -9.79 -2.50
CA TYR A 143 -6.25 -10.25 -2.95
C TYR A 143 -6.80 -11.35 -2.03
N ALA A 144 -5.96 -12.32 -1.64
CA ALA A 144 -6.37 -13.36 -0.71
C ALA A 144 -6.67 -12.81 0.71
N GLU A 145 -5.85 -11.87 1.20
CA GLU A 145 -6.11 -11.16 2.46
C GLU A 145 -7.44 -10.37 2.42
N PHE A 146 -7.79 -9.78 1.28
CA PHE A 146 -9.08 -9.14 1.06
C PHE A 146 -10.26 -10.15 1.14
N GLU A 147 -10.15 -11.30 0.47
CA GLU A 147 -11.19 -12.33 0.53
C GLU A 147 -11.38 -12.91 1.94
N MET A 148 -10.27 -13.04 2.69
CA MET A 148 -10.31 -13.44 4.10
C MET A 148 -11.04 -12.41 4.96
N ARG A 149 -10.76 -11.10 4.79
CA ARG A 149 -11.47 -10.03 5.51
C ARG A 149 -12.95 -9.98 5.16
N SER A 150 -13.28 -10.27 3.90
CA SER A 150 -14.65 -10.35 3.38
C SER A 150 -15.39 -11.63 3.79
N ARG A 151 -14.79 -12.49 4.64
CA ARG A 151 -15.32 -13.78 5.11
C ARG A 151 -15.68 -14.78 4.00
N CYS A 152 -15.12 -14.61 2.80
CA CYS A 152 -15.39 -15.44 1.64
C CYS A 152 -14.32 -16.54 1.48
N VAL A 153 -14.33 -17.53 2.37
CA VAL A 153 -13.28 -18.57 2.45
C VAL A 153 -13.11 -19.37 1.16
N SER A 154 -14.22 -19.77 0.52
CA SER A 154 -14.16 -20.53 -0.74
C SER A 154 -13.47 -19.75 -1.86
N HIS A 155 -13.73 -18.44 -1.93
CA HIS A 155 -13.07 -17.57 -2.91
C HIS A 155 -11.58 -17.41 -2.59
N ALA A 156 -11.23 -17.21 -1.32
CA ALA A 156 -9.84 -17.14 -0.88
C ALA A 156 -9.06 -18.43 -1.27
N ARG A 157 -9.65 -19.61 -1.08
CA ARG A 157 -9.05 -20.90 -1.51
C ARG A 157 -8.84 -20.96 -3.02
N ASN A 158 -9.81 -20.50 -3.81
CA ASN A 158 -9.67 -20.47 -5.27
C ASN A 158 -8.56 -19.53 -5.73
N VAL A 159 -8.45 -18.36 -5.09
CA VAL A 159 -7.37 -17.39 -5.35
C VAL A 159 -6.01 -18.00 -5.02
N TRP A 160 -5.85 -18.63 -3.85
CA TRP A 160 -4.60 -19.30 -3.47
C TRP A 160 -4.25 -20.45 -4.41
N ASN A 161 -5.23 -21.29 -4.79
CA ASN A 161 -5.01 -22.39 -5.72
C ASN A 161 -4.54 -21.90 -7.09
N ARG A 162 -5.11 -20.80 -7.60
CA ARG A 162 -4.63 -20.15 -8.83
C ARG A 162 -3.22 -19.58 -8.65
N ALA A 163 -2.96 -18.91 -7.53
CA ALA A 163 -1.66 -18.30 -7.24
C ALA A 163 -0.51 -19.32 -7.23
N VAL A 164 -0.68 -20.45 -6.53
CA VAL A 164 0.35 -21.50 -6.43
C VAL A 164 0.50 -22.30 -7.73
N ALA A 165 -0.55 -22.42 -8.53
CA ALA A 165 -0.48 -23.05 -9.85
C ALA A 165 0.28 -22.18 -10.85
N LEU A 166 0.11 -20.85 -10.80
CA LEU A 166 0.81 -19.91 -11.68
C LEU A 166 2.25 -19.66 -11.23
N LEU A 167 2.51 -19.62 -9.92
CA LEU A 167 3.79 -19.27 -9.32
C LEU A 167 4.30 -20.33 -8.34
N PRO A 168 4.59 -21.55 -8.82
CA PRO A 168 4.99 -22.65 -7.93
C PRO A 168 6.35 -22.44 -7.27
N ARG A 169 7.21 -21.57 -7.83
CA ARG A 169 8.57 -21.29 -7.33
C ARG A 169 8.61 -20.30 -6.16
N VAL A 170 7.50 -19.62 -5.86
CA VAL A 170 7.47 -18.60 -4.81
C VAL A 170 7.01 -19.24 -3.50
N ASP A 171 7.97 -19.65 -2.66
CA ASP A 171 7.72 -20.30 -1.37
C ASP A 171 6.77 -19.50 -0.45
N GLN A 172 6.84 -18.17 -0.50
CA GLN A 172 5.98 -17.29 0.30
C GLN A 172 4.48 -17.52 0.03
N LEU A 173 4.08 -17.85 -1.20
CA LEU A 173 2.67 -18.11 -1.52
C LEU A 173 2.18 -19.40 -0.87
N TRP A 174 2.99 -20.45 -0.93
CA TRP A 174 2.70 -21.73 -0.26
C TRP A 174 2.58 -21.56 1.25
N LEU A 175 3.53 -20.86 1.87
CA LEU A 175 3.53 -20.61 3.30
C LEU A 175 2.29 -19.81 3.76
N LYS A 176 1.90 -18.78 2.99
CA LYS A 176 0.70 -17.99 3.28
C LYS A 176 -0.57 -18.80 3.07
N TYR A 177 -0.61 -19.68 2.07
CA TYR A 177 -1.75 -20.56 1.85
C TYR A 177 -1.91 -21.58 2.98
N VAL A 178 -0.84 -22.24 3.40
CA VAL A 178 -0.83 -23.12 4.58
C VAL A 178 -1.30 -22.36 5.83
N HIS A 179 -0.74 -21.16 6.07
CA HIS A 179 -1.13 -20.36 7.23
C HIS A 179 -2.63 -20.04 7.22
N MET A 180 -3.21 -19.76 6.06
CA MET A 180 -4.65 -19.55 5.92
C MET A 180 -5.44 -20.81 6.30
N GLU A 181 -5.08 -21.99 5.79
CA GLU A 181 -5.75 -23.25 6.18
C GLU A 181 -5.56 -23.59 7.68
N GLU A 182 -4.40 -23.26 8.26
CA GLU A 182 -4.17 -23.36 9.71
C GLU A 182 -5.11 -22.44 10.51
N THR A 183 -5.29 -21.18 10.08
CA THR A 183 -6.22 -20.27 10.76
C THR A 183 -7.68 -20.71 10.68
N LEU A 184 -8.03 -21.51 9.67
CA LEU A 184 -9.35 -22.14 9.53
C LEU A 184 -9.48 -23.45 10.31
N GLY A 185 -8.39 -23.97 10.88
CA GLY A 185 -8.36 -25.27 11.58
C GLY A 185 -8.38 -26.48 10.65
N ALA A 186 -8.24 -26.30 9.34
CA ALA A 186 -8.32 -27.37 8.35
C ALA A 186 -6.95 -28.05 8.13
N VAL A 187 -6.46 -28.77 9.15
CA VAL A 187 -5.12 -29.41 9.16
C VAL A 187 -4.93 -30.39 8.00
N ALA A 188 -5.98 -31.16 7.65
CA ALA A 188 -5.92 -32.10 6.52
C ALA A 188 -5.70 -31.39 5.17
N ASN A 189 -6.32 -30.23 4.97
CA ASN A 189 -6.12 -29.42 3.76
C ASN A 189 -4.71 -28.82 3.75
N ALA A 190 -4.22 -28.33 4.90
CA ALA A 190 -2.86 -27.81 5.01
C ALA A 190 -1.82 -28.88 4.62
N ARG A 191 -2.02 -30.14 5.02
CA ARG A 191 -1.18 -31.28 4.59
C ARG A 191 -1.21 -31.49 3.08
N GLN A 192 -2.39 -31.49 2.47
CA GLN A 192 -2.50 -31.61 1.01
C GLN A 192 -1.78 -30.48 0.28
N VAL A 193 -1.83 -29.25 0.81
CA VAL A 193 -1.08 -28.12 0.26
C VAL A 193 0.43 -28.35 0.40
N PHE A 194 0.91 -28.85 1.54
CA PHE A 194 2.30 -29.23 1.71
C PHE A 194 2.74 -30.33 0.75
N ASP A 195 1.95 -31.40 0.59
CA ASP A 195 2.29 -32.49 -0.33
C ASP A 195 2.38 -32.02 -1.78
N ARG A 196 1.46 -31.14 -2.19
CA ARG A 196 1.51 -30.47 -3.50
C ARG A 196 2.74 -29.57 -3.64
N TRP A 197 3.15 -28.88 -2.57
CA TRP A 197 4.36 -28.08 -2.57
C TRP A 197 5.61 -28.95 -2.72
N MET A 198 5.69 -30.08 -2.00
CA MET A 198 6.81 -31.02 -2.08
C MET A 198 6.97 -31.64 -3.47
N ALA A 199 5.89 -31.82 -4.23
CA ALA A 199 5.96 -32.27 -5.62
C ALA A 199 6.81 -31.34 -6.52
N TRP A 200 6.92 -30.05 -6.18
CA TRP A 200 7.76 -29.09 -6.91
C TRP A 200 9.23 -29.08 -6.47
N ARG A 201 9.60 -29.94 -5.51
CA ARG A 201 10.93 -30.05 -4.88
C ARG A 201 11.47 -28.71 -4.38
N PRO A 202 10.82 -28.11 -3.35
CA PRO A 202 11.26 -26.85 -2.78
C PRO A 202 12.61 -27.03 -2.07
N GLY A 203 13.28 -25.90 -1.81
CA GLY A 203 14.54 -25.93 -1.07
C GLY A 203 14.38 -26.47 0.36
N ALA A 204 15.50 -26.70 1.04
CA ALA A 204 15.52 -27.27 2.39
C ALA A 204 14.67 -26.50 3.44
N ALA A 205 14.42 -25.20 3.20
CA ALA A 205 13.54 -24.38 4.02
C ALA A 205 12.07 -24.85 3.96
N GLY A 206 11.59 -25.30 2.80
CA GLY A 206 10.24 -25.81 2.63
C GLY A 206 10.02 -27.10 3.43
N TRP A 207 10.90 -28.07 3.25
CA TRP A 207 10.91 -29.33 4.03
C TRP A 207 11.00 -29.10 5.53
N SER A 208 11.87 -28.19 5.97
CA SER A 208 12.00 -27.83 7.38
C SER A 208 10.71 -27.22 7.94
N THR A 209 9.97 -26.49 7.12
CA THR A 209 8.70 -25.87 7.54
C THR A 209 7.59 -26.91 7.65
N TYR A 210 7.53 -27.88 6.73
CA TYR A 210 6.56 -28.97 6.81
C TYR A 210 6.82 -29.88 8.02
N ALA A 211 8.09 -30.24 8.28
CA ALA A 211 8.43 -31.00 9.47
C ALA A 211 8.06 -30.23 10.75
N LYS A 212 8.39 -28.94 10.84
CA LYS A 212 7.98 -28.09 11.99
C LYS A 212 6.47 -28.04 12.15
N PHE A 213 5.71 -28.00 11.05
CA PHE A 213 4.25 -28.05 11.08
C PHE A 213 3.75 -29.32 11.77
N GLU A 214 4.18 -30.51 11.32
CA GLU A 214 3.76 -31.78 11.94
C GLU A 214 4.18 -31.89 13.41
N LEU A 215 5.39 -31.40 13.75
CA LEU A 215 5.83 -31.33 15.16
C LEU A 215 4.93 -30.46 16.04
N ARG A 216 4.31 -29.38 15.52
CA ARG A 216 3.40 -28.53 16.30
C ARG A 216 2.11 -29.26 16.68
N TYR A 217 1.63 -30.15 15.82
CA TYR A 217 0.42 -30.96 16.06
C TYR A 217 0.73 -32.27 16.80
N GLY A 218 1.99 -32.55 17.12
CA GLY A 218 2.41 -33.74 17.85
C GLY A 218 2.58 -34.99 16.97
N GLU A 219 2.50 -34.85 15.65
CA GLU A 219 2.48 -35.95 14.69
C GLU A 219 3.90 -36.34 14.28
N VAL A 220 4.51 -37.12 15.16
CA VAL A 220 5.93 -37.52 15.09
C VAL A 220 6.23 -38.39 13.89
N ASP A 221 5.38 -39.38 13.66
CA ASP A 221 5.60 -40.40 12.64
C ASP A 221 5.47 -39.77 11.25
N HIS A 222 4.52 -38.85 11.08
CA HIS A 222 4.41 -38.01 9.89
C HIS A 222 5.64 -37.12 9.70
N ALA A 223 6.12 -36.44 10.76
CA ALA A 223 7.34 -35.65 10.66
C ALA A 223 8.56 -36.50 10.25
N ARG A 224 8.66 -37.74 10.74
CA ARG A 224 9.71 -38.69 10.34
C ARG A 224 9.58 -39.06 8.87
N ALA A 225 8.39 -39.44 8.40
CA ALA A 225 8.15 -39.75 7.00
C ALA A 225 8.52 -38.57 6.08
N VAL A 226 8.25 -37.34 6.51
CA VAL A 226 8.67 -36.13 5.78
C VAL A 226 10.19 -36.00 5.71
N TYR A 227 10.90 -36.25 6.81
CA TYR A 227 12.37 -36.23 6.80
C TYR A 227 12.99 -37.36 5.97
N GLU A 228 12.40 -38.55 5.99
CA GLU A 228 12.85 -39.67 5.15
C GLU A 228 12.72 -39.32 3.67
N ARG A 229 11.56 -38.79 3.26
CA ARG A 229 11.35 -38.26 1.90
C ARG A 229 12.33 -37.14 1.57
N PHE A 230 12.58 -36.22 2.50
CA PHE A 230 13.54 -35.13 2.30
C PHE A 230 14.96 -35.64 2.02
N VAL A 231 15.42 -36.66 2.74
CA VAL A 231 16.74 -37.27 2.52
C VAL A 231 16.80 -38.02 1.19
N THR A 232 15.72 -38.70 0.79
CA THR A 232 15.65 -39.41 -0.50
C THR A 232 15.63 -38.44 -1.68
N GLU A 233 14.87 -37.35 -1.59
CA GLU A 233 14.74 -36.37 -2.68
C GLU A 233 15.92 -35.40 -2.77
N HIS A 234 16.53 -35.05 -1.62
CA HIS A 234 17.69 -34.19 -1.53
C HIS A 234 18.82 -34.87 -0.72
N PRO A 235 19.65 -35.71 -1.36
CA PRO A 235 20.84 -36.33 -0.73
C PRO A 235 21.97 -35.32 -0.46
N HIS A 236 21.66 -34.22 0.23
CA HIS A 236 22.61 -33.19 0.60
C HIS A 236 22.99 -33.36 2.08
N PRO A 237 24.25 -33.12 2.50
CA PRO A 237 24.68 -33.27 3.89
C PRO A 237 23.79 -32.50 4.88
N GLU A 238 23.29 -31.35 4.45
CA GLU A 238 22.39 -30.51 5.23
C GLU A 238 21.04 -31.19 5.56
N ALA A 239 20.52 -32.05 4.67
CA ALA A 239 19.31 -32.82 4.92
C ALA A 239 19.55 -33.90 5.99
N PHE A 240 20.66 -34.63 5.86
CA PHE A 240 21.08 -35.62 6.86
C PHE A 240 21.37 -35.01 8.23
N ILE A 241 22.02 -33.83 8.28
CA ILE A 241 22.29 -33.12 9.54
C ILE A 241 20.98 -32.72 10.22
N ARG A 242 20.00 -32.21 9.46
CA ARG A 242 18.69 -31.85 10.03
C ARG A 242 17.94 -33.07 10.55
N TYR A 243 17.92 -34.17 9.78
CA TYR A 243 17.28 -35.41 10.23
C TYR A 243 17.96 -36.00 11.47
N ALA A 244 19.30 -36.03 11.50
CA ALA A 244 20.06 -36.49 12.66
C ALA A 244 19.82 -35.61 13.89
N LYS A 245 19.68 -34.28 13.73
CA LYS A 245 19.32 -33.36 14.83
C LYS A 245 17.90 -33.63 15.33
N PHE A 246 16.95 -33.94 14.44
CA PHE A 246 15.59 -34.30 14.81
C PHE A 246 15.54 -35.58 15.65
N GLU A 247 16.15 -36.68 15.18
CA GLU A 247 16.19 -37.95 15.94
C GLU A 247 16.99 -37.83 17.25
N ALA A 248 18.09 -37.06 17.26
CA ALA A 248 18.88 -36.82 18.47
C ALA A 248 18.09 -36.07 19.56
N LYS A 249 17.24 -35.10 19.20
CA LYS A 249 16.40 -34.37 20.16
C LYS A 249 15.34 -35.27 20.81
N ARG A 250 15.02 -36.40 20.20
CA ARG A 250 13.98 -37.34 20.66
C ARG A 250 14.53 -38.58 21.38
N GLY A 251 15.84 -38.72 21.48
CA GLY A 251 16.48 -39.82 22.22
C GLY A 251 16.70 -41.12 21.43
N GLU A 252 16.34 -41.16 20.15
CA GLU A 252 16.53 -42.33 19.27
C GLU A 252 17.97 -42.34 18.68
N VAL A 253 18.96 -42.51 19.55
CA VAL A 253 20.39 -42.39 19.22
C VAL A 253 20.85 -43.44 18.19
N GLU A 254 20.26 -44.63 18.20
CA GLU A 254 20.60 -45.73 17.29
C GLU A 254 20.28 -45.39 15.83
N ARG A 255 19.10 -44.80 15.57
CA ARG A 255 18.68 -44.40 14.22
C ARG A 255 19.39 -43.14 13.74
N ALA A 256 19.71 -42.22 14.64
CA ALA A 256 20.53 -41.05 14.34
C ALA A 256 21.97 -41.43 13.89
N ARG A 257 22.47 -42.61 14.27
CA ARG A 257 23.74 -43.17 13.77
C ARG A 257 23.58 -43.77 12.37
N GLY A 258 22.48 -44.49 12.11
CA GLY A 258 22.15 -45.04 10.79
C GLY A 258 21.93 -43.98 9.70
N GLY A 259 21.37 -42.81 10.05
CA GLY A 259 21.24 -41.68 9.12
C GLY A 259 22.58 -41.07 8.73
N ARG A 260 23.54 -41.00 9.66
CA ARG A 260 24.89 -40.43 9.40
C ARG A 260 25.79 -41.35 8.59
N SER A 261 25.68 -42.66 8.77
CA SER A 261 26.43 -43.63 7.96
C SER A 261 25.96 -43.65 6.51
N ARG A 262 24.65 -43.43 6.27
CA ARG A 262 24.07 -43.29 4.92
C ARG A 262 24.50 -42.00 4.20
N GLY A 263 24.67 -40.88 4.92
CA GLY A 263 25.10 -39.61 4.32
C GLY A 263 26.61 -39.48 4.07
N ARG A 264 27.41 -40.50 4.41
CA ARG A 264 28.89 -40.53 4.19
C ARG A 264 29.32 -41.34 2.96
N ARG A 265 28.39 -41.95 2.24
CA ARG A 265 28.66 -42.67 0.99
C ARG A 265 28.35 -41.81 -0.23
#